data_AF-A0A1H7S406-F1
#
_entry.id   AF-A0A1H7S406-F1
#
_cell.length_a   1.000
_cell.length_b   1.000
_cell.length_c   1.000
_cell.angle_alpha   90.00
_cell.angle_beta   90.00
_cell.angle_gamma   90.00
#
_symmetry.space_group_name_H-M   'P 1'
#
loop_
_entity.id
_entity.type
_entity.pdbx_description
1 polymer ?
#
loop_
_entity_poly.entity_id
_entity_poly.type
_entity_poly.pdbx_seq_one_letter_code
_entity_poly.pdbx_strand_id
1 'polypeptide(L)' 'MTQIASWWDGLELWVIGLPFIPQLILVMAVMMPLAIGIATGADLLLARIFVLLGRDSAATVATEEGAR' A
#
# COMPACT_ATOMS: atom_id res chain seq x y z
N MET A 1 -20.32 -6.01 -13.29
CA MET A 1 -20.15 -4.91 -12.31
C MET A 1 -21.07 -5.03 -11.09
N THR A 2 -22.17 -5.80 -11.15
CA THR A 2 -23.11 -5.97 -10.03
C THR A 2 -22.65 -6.95 -8.96
N GLN A 3 -21.90 -8.00 -9.32
CA GLN A 3 -21.53 -9.07 -8.38
C GLN A 3 -20.62 -8.59 -7.24
N ILE A 4 -19.68 -7.68 -7.55
CA ILE A 4 -18.80 -7.11 -6.52
C ILE A 4 -19.56 -6.18 -5.59
N ALA A 5 -20.53 -5.41 -6.13
CA ALA A 5 -21.36 -4.50 -5.37
C ALA A 5 -22.32 -5.25 -4.45
N SER A 6 -22.94 -6.34 -4.92
CA SER A 6 -23.81 -7.18 -4.08
C SER A 6 -23.05 -7.91 -2.97
N TRP A 7 -21.81 -8.31 -3.23
CA TRP A 7 -20.96 -8.90 -2.20
C TRP A 7 -20.55 -7.88 -1.14
N TRP A 8 -20.17 -6.67 -1.56
CA TRP A 8 -19.84 -5.57 -0.66
C TRP A 8 -21.03 -5.16 0.22
N ASP A 9 -22.23 -5.06 -0.36
CA ASP A 9 -23.47 -4.77 0.36
C ASP A 9 -23.77 -5.80 1.46
N GLY A 10 -23.61 -7.10 1.18
CA GLY A 10 -23.72 -8.15 2.19
C GLY A 10 -22.67 -8.07 3.30
N LEU A 11 -21.44 -7.66 2.96
CA LEU A 11 -20.37 -7.44 3.93
C LEU A 11 -20.69 -6.25 4.84
N GLU A 12 -21.17 -5.14 4.26
CA GLU A 12 -21.57 -3.94 4.99
C GLU A 12 -22.66 -4.25 6.03
N LEU A 13 -23.71 -4.96 5.63
CA LEU A 13 -24.79 -5.38 6.53
C LEU A 13 -24.30 -6.31 7.65
N TRP A 14 -23.37 -7.22 7.34
CA TRP A 14 -22.79 -8.11 8.35
C TRP A 14 -21.95 -7.33 9.37
N VAL A 15 -21.11 -6.41 8.90
CA VAL A 15 -20.24 -5.60 9.78
C VAL A 15 -21.06 -4.64 10.65
N ILE A 16 -22.08 -3.99 10.09
CA ILE A 16 -22.96 -3.07 10.82
C ILE A 16 -23.86 -3.82 11.81
N GLY A 17 -24.19 -5.09 11.53
CA GLY A 17 -24.95 -5.95 12.44
C GLY A 17 -24.19 -6.39 13.70
N LEU A 18 -22.87 -6.15 13.78
CA LEU A 18 -22.07 -6.47 14.96
C LEU A 18 -22.21 -5.38 16.05
N PRO A 19 -22.07 -5.74 17.34
CA PRO A 19 -21.91 -4.75 18.39
C PRO A 19 -20.55 -4.03 18.28
N PHE A 20 -20.44 -2.86 18.90
CA PHE A 20 -19.30 -1.94 18.72
C PHE A 20 -17.91 -2.56 18.95
N ILE A 21 -17.72 -3.36 20.01
CA ILE A 21 -16.41 -3.93 20.35
C ILE A 21 -15.89 -4.88 19.26
N PRO A 22 -16.61 -5.94 18.85
CA PRO A 22 -16.13 -6.80 17.77
C PRO A 22 -16.03 -6.08 16.42
N GLN A 23 -16.88 -5.09 16.14
CA GLN A 23 -16.76 -4.26 14.93
C GLN A 23 -15.43 -3.50 14.91
N LEU A 24 -15.06 -2.84 16.02
CA LEU A 24 -13.78 -2.16 16.16
C LEU A 24 -12.60 -3.12 16.00
N ILE A 25 -12.64 -4.27 16.67
CA ILE A 25 -11.57 -5.27 16.59
C ILE A 25 -11.41 -5.75 15.15
N LEU A 26 -12.51 -6.04 14.46
CA LEU A 26 -12.49 -6.47 13.06
C LEU A 26 -11.89 -5.39 12.16
N VAL A 27 -12.34 -4.13 12.29
CA VAL A 27 -11.82 -3.01 11.51
C VAL A 27 -10.32 -2.83 11.76
N MET A 28 -9.88 -2.84 13.03
CA MET A 28 -8.46 -2.73 13.36
C MET A 28 -7.64 -3.90 12.82
N ALA A 29 -8.15 -5.13 12.94
CA ALA A 29 -7.45 -6.33 12.48
C ALA A 29 -7.33 -6.39 10.95
N VAL A 30 -8.25 -5.80 10.20
CA VAL A 30 -8.26 -5.86 8.73
C VAL A 30 -7.65 -4.59 8.11
N MET A 31 -8.09 -3.40 8.53
CA MET A 31 -7.62 -2.14 7.94
C MET A 31 -6.19 -1.81 8.31
N MET A 32 -5.73 -2.12 9.52
CA MET A 32 -4.36 -1.78 9.92
C MET A 32 -3.31 -2.58 9.10
N PRO A 33 -3.41 -3.90 8.94
CA PRO A 33 -2.51 -4.62 8.04
C PRO A 33 -2.66 -4.21 6.57
N LEU A 34 -3.89 -3.93 6.12
CA LEU A 34 -4.13 -3.46 4.75
C LEU A 34 -3.40 -2.14 4.49
N ALA A 35 -3.48 -1.18 5.42
CA ALA A 35 -2.78 0.10 5.31
C ALA A 35 -1.26 -0.07 5.28
N ILE A 36 -0.71 -0.91 6.17
CA ILE A 36 0.73 -1.23 6.19
C ILE A 36 1.14 -1.87 4.85
N GLY A 37 0.35 -2.79 4.33
CA GLY A 37 0.60 -3.46 3.06
C GLY A 37 0.61 -2.50 1.88
N ILE A 38 -0.36 -1.58 1.82
CA ILE A 38 -0.44 -0.55 0.77
C ILE A 38 0.74 0.41 0.88
N ALA A 39 1.07 0.91 2.08
CA ALA A 39 2.19 1.80 2.29
C ALA A 39 3.52 1.14 1.88
N THR A 40 3.77 -0.07 2.36
CA THR A 40 4.97 -0.84 2.02
C THR A 40 5.05 -1.14 0.53
N GLY A 41 3.92 -1.48 -0.09
CA GLY A 41 3.83 -1.72 -1.53
C GLY A 41 4.12 -0.47 -2.36
N ALA A 42 3.59 0.68 -1.93
CA ALA A 42 3.86 1.97 -2.56
C ALA A 42 5.34 2.36 -2.43
N ASP A 43 5.94 2.20 -1.25
CA ASP A 43 7.36 2.48 -1.01
C ASP A 43 8.26 1.60 -1.89
N LEU A 44 7.94 0.30 -1.98
CA LEU A 44 8.66 -0.62 -2.86
C LEU A 44 8.49 -0.24 -4.33
N LEU A 45 7.29 0.13 -4.75
CA LEU A 45 7.01 0.56 -6.13
C LEU A 45 7.81 1.82 -6.48
N LEU A 46 7.82 2.82 -5.59
CA LEU A 46 8.59 4.05 -5.77
C LEU A 46 10.09 3.75 -5.85
N ALA A 47 10.63 2.90 -4.98
CA ALA A 47 12.03 2.49 -5.03
C ALA A 47 12.38 1.84 -6.38
N ARG A 48 11.52 0.96 -6.90
CA ARG A 48 11.71 0.34 -8.22
C ARG A 48 11.69 1.37 -9.34
N ILE A 49 10.78 2.33 -9.30
CA ILE A 49 10.70 3.40 -10.30
C ILE A 49 11.97 4.26 -10.27
N PHE A 50 12.49 4.62 -9.10
CA PHE A 50 13.72 5.42 -8.99
C PHE A 50 14.96 4.71 -9.54
N VAL A 51 15.07 3.39 -9.32
CA VAL A 51 16.14 2.57 -9.92
C VAL A 51 15.98 2.54 -11.45
N LEU A 52 14.77 2.31 -11.95
CA LEU A 52 14.51 2.29 -13.39
C LEU A 52 14.74 3.65 -14.07
N LEU A 53 14.52 4.76 -13.35
CA LEU A 53 14.76 6.11 -13.86
C LEU A 53 16.26 6.47 -13.89
N GLY A 54 17.15 5.55 -13.51
CA GLY A 54 18.58 5.69 -13.77
C GLY A 54 19.30 6.70 -12.87
N ARG A 55 18.85 6.87 -11.61
CA ARG A 55 19.54 7.73 -10.64
C ARG A 55 20.95 7.24 -10.25
N ASP A 56 21.37 6.08 -10.76
CA ASP A 56 22.74 5.58 -10.66
C ASP A 56 23.71 6.32 -11.61
N SER A 57 23.23 6.87 -12.73
CA SER A 57 24.09 7.59 -13.68
C SER A 57 24.65 8.90 -13.12
N ALA A 58 23.90 9.57 -12.23
CA ALA A 58 24.36 10.80 -11.57
C ALA A 58 25.45 10.53 -10.51
N ALA A 59 25.40 9.38 -9.85
CA ALA A 59 26.40 8.97 -8.86
C ALA A 59 27.72 8.54 -9.52
N THR A 60 27.66 7.90 -10.70
CA THR A 60 28.86 7.56 -11.49
C THR A 60 29.56 8.79 -12.06
N VAL A 61 28.83 9.78 -12.58
CA VAL A 61 29.42 11.00 -13.17
C VAL A 61 30.10 11.87 -12.10
N ALA A 62 29.49 12.04 -10.92
CA ALA A 62 30.09 12.79 -9.82
C ALA A 62 31.37 12.12 -9.26
N THR A 63 31.48 10.80 -9.36
CA THR A 63 32.66 10.05 -8.91
C THR A 63 33.82 10.18 -9.90
N GLU A 64 33.54 10.19 -11.21
CA GLU A 64 34.57 10.36 -12.25
C GLU A 64 35.12 11.79 -12.33
N GLU A 65 34.29 12.81 -12.03
CA GLU A 65 34.69 14.22 -12.08
C GLU A 65 35.55 14.63 -10.87
N GLY A 66 35.34 14.02 -9.70
CA GLY A 66 36.20 14.19 -8.51
C GLY A 66 37.51 13.42 -8.55
N ALA A 67 37.68 12.50 -9.51
CA ALA A 67 38.91 11.73 -9.72
C ALA A 67 39.83 12.34 -10.80
N ARG A 68 39.42 13.44 -11.44
CA ARG A 68 40.18 14.21 -12.44
C ARG A 68 40.81 15.45 -11.82
#